data_AF-A0A969H2M4-F1
#
_entry.id   AF-A0A969H2M4-F1
#
_cell.length_a   1.000
_cell.length_b   1.000
_cell.length_c   1.000
_cell.angle_alpha   90.00
_cell.angle_beta   90.00
_cell.angle_gamma   90.00
#
_symmetry.space_group_name_H-M   'P 1'
#
loop_
_entity.id
_entity.type
_entity.pdbx_description
1 polymer ?
#
loop_
_entity_poly.entity_id
_entity_poly.type
_entity_poly.pdbx_seq_one_letter_code
_entity_poly.pdbx_strand_id
1 'polypeptide(L)'
;MLAALALYAWYQAAQKAQWKNLIDVQQVYPKAEAVGNFTVFNIKGNRYRLIVDLLYSSQRIYIKYILTHAEYDKDRWKDDPYF
;
A
#
# COMPACT_ATOMS: atom_id res chain seq x y z
N MET A 1 -19.05 -3.96 -2.04
CA MET A 1 -19.35 -3.17 -0.82
C MET A 1 -18.22 -3.20 0.22
N LEU A 2 -17.84 -4.35 0.80
CA LEU A 2 -16.82 -4.40 1.88
C LEU A 2 -15.37 -4.00 1.50
N ALA A 3 -14.96 -4.13 0.23
CA ALA A 3 -13.62 -3.74 -0.21
C ALA A 3 -13.43 -2.21 -0.24
N ALA A 4 -14.45 -1.50 -0.72
CA ALA A 4 -14.46 -0.03 -0.76
C ALA A 4 -14.35 0.58 0.65
N LEU A 5 -15.04 -0.01 1.63
CA LEU A 5 -14.94 0.44 3.02
C LEU A 5 -13.53 0.23 3.60
N ALA A 6 -12.89 -0.90 3.31
CA ALA A 6 -11.53 -1.18 3.77
C ALA A 6 -10.49 -0.24 3.12
N LEU A 7 -10.64 0.05 1.82
CA LEU A 7 -9.80 1.03 1.13
C LEU A 7 -10.03 2.45 1.65
N TYR A 8 -11.29 2.81 1.92
CA TYR A 8 -11.63 4.11 2.52
C TYR A 8 -11.04 4.27 3.92
N ALA A 9 -11.08 3.22 4.74
CA ALA A 9 -10.43 3.21 6.06
C ALA A 9 -8.91 3.40 5.94
N TRP A 10 -8.26 2.72 4.99
CA TRP A 10 -6.84 2.94 4.70
C TRP A 10 -6.57 4.38 4.27
N TYR A 11 -7.38 4.93 3.38
CA TYR A 11 -7.25 6.32 2.92
C TYR A 11 -7.39 7.32 4.07
N GLN A 12 -8.37 7.13 4.95
CA GLN A 12 -8.60 8.01 6.11
C GLN A 12 -7.41 7.99 7.09
N ALA A 13 -6.78 6.84 7.28
CA ALA A 13 -5.57 6.73 8.11
C ALA A 13 -4.36 7.38 7.42
N ALA A 14 -4.13 7.02 6.15
CA ALA A 14 -3.00 7.52 5.36
C ALA A 14 -3.05 9.04 5.17
N GLN A 15 -4.23 9.64 4.98
CA GLN A 15 -4.41 11.08 4.82
C GLN A 15 -3.94 11.88 6.05
N LYS A 16 -3.99 11.29 7.24
CA LYS A 16 -3.61 11.92 8.51
C LYS A 16 -2.22 11.50 8.98
N ALA A 17 -1.62 10.52 8.30
CA ALA A 17 -0.36 9.93 8.71
C ALA A 17 0.81 10.90 8.47
N GLN A 18 1.79 10.84 9.37
CA GLN A 18 3.07 11.52 9.21
C GLN A 18 4.23 10.52 9.13
N TRP A 19 4.02 9.40 8.41
CA TRP A 19 5.01 8.34 8.31
C TRP A 19 6.33 8.87 7.74
N LYS A 20 7.45 8.47 8.35
CA LYS A 20 8.81 8.84 7.93
C LYS A 20 9.60 7.66 7.39
N ASN A 21 9.14 6.44 7.64
CA ASN A 21 9.77 5.21 7.20
C ASN A 21 8.75 4.05 7.30
N LEU A 22 9.16 2.85 6.88
CA LEU A 22 8.34 1.64 6.95
C LEU A 22 7.94 1.26 8.40
N ILE A 23 8.80 1.52 9.39
CA ILE A 23 8.53 1.19 10.80
C ILE A 23 7.31 1.98 11.28
N ASP A 24 7.22 3.28 10.95
CA ASP A 24 6.05 4.11 11.28
C ASP A 24 4.77 3.61 10.61
N VAL A 25 4.87 3.16 9.36
CA VAL A 25 3.75 2.53 8.64
C VAL A 25 3.32 1.26 9.39
N GLN A 26 4.27 0.43 9.79
CA GLN A 26 4.03 -0.85 10.47
C GLN A 26 3.44 -0.70 11.87
N GLN A 27 3.60 0.45 12.54
CA GLN A 27 2.89 0.73 13.79
C GLN A 27 1.36 0.71 13.61
N VAL A 28 0.86 1.06 12.41
CA VAL A 28 -0.57 1.07 12.08
C VAL A 28 -0.97 -0.14 11.24
N TYR A 29 -0.08 -0.56 10.33
CA TYR A 29 -0.28 -1.66 9.41
C TYR A 29 0.86 -2.68 9.57
N PRO A 30 0.86 -3.54 10.60
CA PRO A 30 2.00 -4.41 10.92
C PRO A 30 2.42 -5.40 9.82
N LYS A 31 1.52 -5.68 8.87
CA LYS A 31 1.76 -6.55 7.71
C LYS A 31 2.07 -5.77 6.43
N ALA A 32 2.36 -4.48 6.52
CA ALA A 32 2.85 -3.72 5.38
C ALA A 32 4.30 -4.09 5.10
N GLU A 33 4.62 -4.25 3.82
CA GLU A 33 5.93 -4.72 3.36
C GLU A 33 6.50 -3.74 2.34
N ALA A 34 7.78 -3.42 2.45
CA ALA A 34 8.50 -2.74 1.37
C ALA A 34 8.93 -3.77 0.32
N VAL A 35 8.62 -3.51 -0.95
CA VAL A 35 9.00 -4.34 -2.08
C VAL A 35 9.48 -3.42 -3.20
N GLY A 36 10.79 -3.46 -3.48
CA GLY A 36 11.42 -2.45 -4.34
C GLY A 36 11.26 -1.05 -3.72
N ASN A 37 10.87 -0.09 -4.55
CA ASN A 37 10.55 1.28 -4.12
C ASN A 37 9.14 1.42 -3.54
N PHE A 38 8.31 0.38 -3.59
CA PHE A 38 6.90 0.46 -3.17
C PHE A 38 6.65 -0.13 -1.79
N THR A 39 5.54 0.29 -1.18
CA THR A 39 4.97 -0.33 0.01
C THR A 39 3.66 -1.04 -0.35
N VAL A 40 3.54 -2.28 0.10
CA VAL A 40 2.41 -3.16 -0.18
C VAL A 40 1.57 -3.34 1.08
N PHE A 41 0.27 -3.04 0.98
CA PHE A 41 -0.70 -3.18 2.06
C PHE A 41 -1.68 -4.32 1.80
N ASN A 42 -1.94 -5.11 2.83
CA ASN A 42 -2.97 -6.16 2.82
C ASN A 42 -4.35 -5.57 3.14
N ILE A 43 -5.26 -5.59 2.18
CA ILE A 43 -6.61 -5.00 2.32
C ILE A 43 -7.69 -6.09 2.39
N LYS A 44 -8.71 -5.85 3.23
CA LYS A 44 -9.90 -6.70 3.39
C LYS A 44 -9.56 -8.17 3.72
N GLY A 45 -8.69 -8.36 4.72
CA GLY A 45 -8.25 -9.69 5.16
C GLY A 45 -7.42 -10.40 4.10
N ASN A 46 -6.37 -9.75 3.61
CA ASN A 46 -5.41 -10.30 2.65
C ASN A 46 -5.96 -10.60 1.23
N ARG A 47 -7.16 -10.12 0.89
CA ARG A 47 -7.79 -10.37 -0.42
C ARG A 47 -7.26 -9.49 -1.53
N TYR A 48 -6.81 -8.29 -1.18
CA TYR A 48 -6.25 -7.33 -2.11
C TYR A 48 -4.89 -6.83 -1.62
N ARG A 49 -4.05 -6.42 -2.58
CA ARG A 49 -2.81 -5.71 -2.39
C ARG A 49 -2.99 -4.29 -2.89
N LEU A 50 -2.90 -3.33 -1.98
CA LEU A 50 -2.77 -1.93 -2.32
C LEU A 50 -1.27 -1.62 -2.38
N ILE A 51 -0.79 -1.28 -3.56
CA ILE A 51 0.62 -0.98 -3.82
C ILE A 51 0.75 0.52 -3.98
N VAL A 52 1.63 1.13 -3.19
CA VAL A 52 1.84 2.57 -3.19
C VAL A 52 3.32 2.92 -3.21
N ASP A 53 3.63 4.07 -3.80
CA ASP A 53 4.92 4.74 -3.63
C ASP A 53 4.78 5.78 -2.50
N LEU A 54 5.60 5.65 -1.46
CA LEU A 54 5.62 6.53 -0.28
C LEU A 54 6.86 7.43 -0.32
N LEU A 55 6.68 8.66 -0.78
CA LEU A 55 7.72 9.67 -0.73
C LEU A 55 7.74 10.34 0.66
N TYR A 56 8.37 9.68 1.63
CA TYR A 56 8.38 10.10 3.04
C TYR A 56 8.84 11.55 3.26
N SER A 57 9.85 12.04 2.53
CA SER A 57 10.32 13.42 2.69
C SER A 57 9.25 14.46 2.33
N SER A 58 8.52 14.21 1.24
CA SER A 58 7.48 15.10 0.72
C SER A 58 6.09 14.84 1.28
N GLN A 59 5.94 13.76 2.08
CA GLN A 59 4.65 13.28 2.62
C GLN A 59 3.62 13.02 1.51
N ARG A 60 4.08 12.52 0.35
CA ARG A 60 3.22 12.16 -0.78
C ARG A 60 3.09 10.65 -0.89
N ILE A 61 1.88 10.22 -1.24
CA ILE A 61 1.53 8.83 -1.44
C ILE A 61 0.91 8.70 -2.84
N TYR A 62 1.52 7.90 -3.70
CA TYR A 62 0.95 7.57 -5.01
C TYR A 62 0.39 6.17 -4.98
N ILE A 63 -0.90 6.03 -5.27
CA ILE A 63 -1.51 4.71 -5.48
C ILE A 63 -1.07 4.23 -6.86
N LYS A 64 -0.33 3.12 -6.88
CA LYS A 64 0.19 2.51 -8.11
C LYS A 64 -0.77 1.45 -8.62
N TYR A 65 -1.18 0.54 -7.73
CA TYR A 65 -2.05 -0.59 -8.08
C TYR A 65 -2.97 -0.98 -6.92
N ILE A 66 -4.13 -1.53 -7.28
CA ILE A 66 -5.00 -2.28 -6.37
C ILE A 66 -5.28 -3.61 -7.06
N LEU A 67 -4.68 -4.68 -6.55
CA LEU A 67 -4.71 -6.01 -7.17
C LEU A 67 -5.40 -7.00 -6.25
N THR A 68 -6.04 -8.01 -6.82
CA THR A 68 -6.33 -9.24 -6.08
C THR A 68 -5.02 -9.96 -5.71
N HIS A 69 -5.08 -10.87 -4.74
CA HIS A 69 -3.92 -11.72 -4.42
C HIS A 69 -3.37 -12.44 -5.66
N ALA A 70 -4.26 -13.02 -6.47
CA ALA A 70 -3.87 -13.78 -7.66
C ALA A 70 -3.27 -12.89 -8.77
N GLU A 71 -3.60 -11.60 -8.83
CA GLU A 71 -2.97 -10.66 -9.76
C GLU A 71 -1.62 -10.17 -9.24
N TYR A 72 -1.49 -9.97 -7.92
CA TYR A 72 -0.24 -9.64 -7.28
C TYR A 72 0.83 -10.71 -7.51
N ASP A 73 0.46 -11.99 -7.34
CA ASP A 73 1.37 -13.13 -7.48
C ASP A 73 1.91 -13.33 -8.92
N LYS A 74 1.30 -12.66 -9.91
CA LYS A 74 1.80 -12.68 -11.30
C LYS A 74 2.97 -11.73 -11.52
N ASP A 75 3.30 -10.88 -10.55
CA ASP A 75 4.45 -9.96 -10.56
C ASP A 75 4.52 -8.95 -11.71
N ARG A 76 3.51 -8.87 -12.59
CA ARG A 76 3.44 -7.90 -13.70
C ARG A 76 3.48 -6.44 -13.26
N TRP A 77 3.15 -6.16 -12.00
CA TRP A 77 3.23 -4.82 -11.43
C TRP A 77 4.67 -4.38 -11.15
N LYS A 78 5.64 -5.31 -11.14
CA LYS A 78 7.07 -5.02 -11.03
C LYS A 78 7.67 -4.49 -12.33
N ASP A 79 6.92 -4.53 -13.44
CA ASP A 79 7.29 -3.88 -14.70
C ASP A 79 7.06 -2.36 -14.67
N ASP A 80 6.54 -1.80 -13.55
CA ASP A 80 6.39 -0.36 -13.37
C ASP A 80 7.77 0.32 -13.42
N PRO A 81 7.95 1.40 -14.21
CA PRO A 81 9.25 2.05 -14.36
C PRO A 81 9.80 2.68 -13.08
N TYR A 82 8.96 2.79 -12.03
CA TYR A 82 9.35 3.29 -10.71
C TYR A 82 9.50 2.19 -9.65
N PHE A 83 9.32 0.90 -10.01
CA PHE A 83 9.47 -0.22 -9.08
C PHE A 83 10.90 -0.34 -8.52
#